data_AF-A0A498SJ90-F1
#
_entry.id   AF-A0A498SJ90-F1
#
_cell.length_a   1.000
_cell.length_b   1.000
_cell.length_c   1.000
_cell.angle_alpha   90.00
_cell.angle_beta   90.00
_cell.angle_gamma   90.00
#
_symmetry.space_group_name_H-M   'P 1'
#
loop_
_entity.id
_entity.type
_entity.pdbx_description
1 polymer ?
#
loop_
_entity_poly.entity_id
_entity_poly.type
_entity_poly.pdbx_seq_one_letter_code
_entity_poly.pdbx_strand_id
1 'polypeptide(L)'
;TDRETYCINEKAICRAKISQLLRAAVKFEYETFERTLQQILPIGVEFKEEYLEGLAFINNELATGKTIRYLNVEDLPEDPIKRLKLLFSLRQSWEESAMQQYLNDLCPTKRHLNELLMNCCRQTTTVNGEKLLVGLKEMLL
;
A
#
# COMPACT_ATOMS: atom_id res chain seq x y z
N THR A 1 -18.01 -40.43 -7.53
CA THR A 1 -17.40 -39.50 -8.50
C THR A 1 -17.33 -38.16 -7.81
N ASP A 2 -16.17 -37.81 -7.24
CA ASP A 2 -15.99 -36.46 -6.70
C ASP A 2 -16.00 -35.49 -7.88
N ARG A 3 -17.01 -34.60 -7.91
CA ARG A 3 -17.03 -33.50 -8.87
C ARG A 3 -16.08 -32.44 -8.35
N GLU A 4 -14.98 -32.21 -9.07
CA GLU A 4 -14.13 -31.05 -8.82
C GLU A 4 -14.99 -29.77 -8.87
N THR A 5 -14.92 -28.97 -7.81
CA THR A 5 -15.61 -27.69 -7.74
C THR A 5 -14.58 -26.58 -7.88
N TYR A 6 -14.86 -25.63 -8.76
CA TYR A 6 -14.03 -24.45 -8.99
C TYR A 6 -14.68 -23.25 -8.28
N CYS A 7 -13.89 -22.48 -7.54
CA CYS A 7 -14.33 -21.23 -6.92
C CYS A 7 -13.59 -20.03 -7.53
N ILE A 8 -14.25 -18.87 -7.52
CA ILE A 8 -13.66 -17.63 -8.00
C ILE A 8 -12.70 -17.09 -6.92
N ASN A 9 -11.50 -16.68 -7.33
CA ASN A 9 -10.60 -15.90 -6.47
C ASN A 9 -10.95 -14.40 -6.59
N GLU A 10 -11.86 -13.95 -5.73
CA GLU A 10 -12.36 -12.57 -5.67
C GLU A 10 -11.21 -11.54 -5.55
N LYS A 11 -10.25 -11.80 -4.65
CA LYS A 11 -9.09 -10.93 -4.43
C LYS A 11 -8.26 -10.77 -5.71
N ALA A 12 -8.00 -11.86 -6.44
CA ALA A 12 -7.21 -11.82 -7.66
C ALA A 12 -7.92 -11.00 -8.76
N ILE A 13 -9.23 -11.19 -8.93
CA ILE A 13 -10.04 -10.42 -9.90
C ILE A 13 -10.06 -8.94 -9.55
N CYS A 14 -10.38 -8.60 -8.30
CA CYS A 14 -10.39 -7.22 -7.82
C CYS A 14 -9.03 -6.56 -8.03
N ARG A 15 -7.94 -7.20 -7.62
CA ARG A 15 -6.58 -6.66 -7.79
C ARG A 15 -6.24 -6.44 -9.27
N ALA A 16 -6.63 -7.34 -10.17
CA ALA A 16 -6.43 -7.15 -11.60
C ALA A 16 -7.16 -5.90 -12.14
N LYS A 17 -8.42 -5.70 -11.75
CA LYS A 17 -9.22 -4.53 -12.15
C LYS A 17 -8.72 -3.22 -11.54
N ILE A 18 -8.37 -3.22 -10.26
CA ILE A 18 -7.74 -2.09 -9.56
C ILE A 18 -6.44 -1.71 -10.26
N SER A 19 -5.58 -2.69 -10.54
CA SER A 19 -4.30 -2.51 -11.20
C SER A 19 -4.45 -1.92 -12.61
N GLN A 20 -5.44 -2.40 -13.38
CA GLN A 20 -5.80 -1.83 -14.68
C GLN A 20 -6.24 -0.36 -14.56
N LEU A 21 -7.15 -0.07 -13.63
CA LEU A 21 -7.71 1.27 -13.45
C LEU A 21 -6.66 2.27 -12.98
N LEU A 22 -5.87 1.91 -11.96
CA LEU A 22 -4.86 2.79 -11.37
C LEU A 22 -3.66 3.02 -12.29
N ARG A 23 -3.37 2.15 -13.28
CA ARG A 23 -2.35 2.42 -14.29
C ARG A 23 -2.82 3.36 -15.40
N ALA A 24 -4.13 3.54 -15.57
CA ALA A 24 -4.69 4.41 -16.60
C ALA A 24 -4.60 5.91 -16.25
N ALA A 25 -4.33 6.25 -14.99
CA ALA A 25 -4.12 7.64 -14.56
C ALA A 25 -3.08 7.74 -13.45
N VAL A 26 -2.43 8.90 -13.34
CA VAL A 26 -1.41 9.14 -12.31
C VAL A 26 -2.00 9.13 -10.89
N LYS A 27 -3.25 9.62 -10.75
CA LYS A 27 -3.95 9.76 -9.47
C LYS A 27 -5.45 9.83 -9.70
N PHE A 28 -6.23 9.22 -8.80
CA PHE A 28 -7.68 9.35 -8.72
C PHE A 28 -8.08 10.01 -7.41
N GLU A 29 -9.21 10.73 -7.44
CA GLU A 29 -10.01 10.97 -6.24
C GLU A 29 -10.65 9.62 -5.83
N TYR A 30 -10.62 9.31 -4.52
CA TYR A 30 -10.90 7.96 -4.03
C TYR A 30 -12.35 7.51 -4.29
N GLU A 31 -13.34 8.38 -4.10
CA GLU A 31 -14.75 8.07 -4.35
C GLU A 31 -15.01 7.78 -5.83
N THR A 32 -14.39 8.56 -6.72
CA THR A 32 -14.44 8.36 -8.17
C THR A 32 -13.82 7.03 -8.57
N PHE A 33 -12.69 6.67 -7.94
CA PHE A 33 -12.07 5.36 -8.13
C PHE A 33 -13.03 4.23 -7.71
N GLU A 34 -13.62 4.30 -6.52
CA GLU A 34 -14.53 3.26 -6.02
C GLU A 34 -15.74 3.08 -6.92
N ARG A 35 -16.39 4.19 -7.32
CA ARG A 35 -17.54 4.16 -8.22
C ARG A 35 -17.19 3.54 -9.56
N THR A 36 -16.04 3.89 -10.12
CA THR A 36 -15.57 3.35 -11.41
C THR A 36 -15.21 1.87 -11.28
N LEU A 37 -14.56 1.47 -10.20
CA LEU A 37 -14.21 0.08 -9.93
C LEU A 37 -15.48 -0.78 -9.84
N GLN A 38 -16.49 -0.33 -9.09
CA GLN A 38 -17.75 -1.05 -8.93
C GLN A 38 -18.46 -1.31 -10.28
N GLN A 39 -18.35 -0.38 -11.23
CA GLN A 39 -18.95 -0.52 -12.56
C GLN A 39 -18.25 -1.56 -13.44
N ILE A 40 -16.98 -1.89 -13.17
CA ILE A 40 -16.17 -2.81 -13.98
C ILE A 40 -15.92 -4.17 -13.32
N LEU A 41 -16.36 -4.35 -12.07
CA LEU A 41 -16.28 -5.63 -11.38
C LEU A 41 -17.34 -6.60 -11.91
N PRO A 42 -17.01 -7.91 -12.02
CA PRO A 42 -18.01 -8.93 -12.35
C PRO A 42 -19.13 -9.00 -11.31
N ILE A 43 -20.30 -9.47 -11.75
CA ILE A 43 -21.44 -9.71 -10.84
C ILE A 43 -21.02 -10.69 -9.75
N GLY A 44 -21.32 -10.36 -8.49
CA GLY A 44 -21.01 -11.19 -7.32
C GLY A 44 -19.56 -11.07 -6.82
N VAL A 45 -18.77 -10.16 -7.38
CA VAL A 45 -17.44 -9.79 -6.88
C VAL A 45 -17.53 -8.44 -6.18
N GLU A 46 -17.10 -8.38 -4.93
CA GLU A 46 -17.09 -7.16 -4.11
C GLU A 46 -15.66 -6.67 -3.86
N PHE A 47 -15.52 -5.34 -3.90
CA PHE A 47 -14.28 -4.68 -3.51
C PHE A 47 -14.17 -4.66 -1.98
N LYS A 48 -12.97 -4.96 -1.48
CA LYS A 48 -12.60 -4.82 -0.07
C LYS A 48 -11.30 -4.04 0.02
N GLU A 49 -11.20 -3.11 0.99
CA GLU A 49 -10.07 -2.18 1.08
C GLU A 49 -8.73 -2.91 1.26
N GLU A 50 -8.71 -4.09 1.92
CA GLU A 50 -7.52 -4.92 2.06
C GLU A 50 -6.97 -5.46 0.73
N TYR A 51 -7.74 -5.40 -0.36
CA TYR A 51 -7.26 -5.76 -1.69
C TYR A 51 -6.31 -4.71 -2.28
N LEU A 52 -6.28 -3.50 -1.71
CA LEU A 52 -5.34 -2.43 -2.07
C LEU A 52 -3.95 -2.62 -1.45
N GLU A 53 -3.82 -3.45 -0.42
CA GLU A 53 -2.56 -3.64 0.30
C GLU A 53 -1.42 -4.00 -0.65
N GLY A 54 -0.36 -3.20 -0.60
CA GLY A 54 0.83 -3.38 -1.45
C GLY A 54 0.54 -3.26 -2.96
N LEU A 55 -0.60 -2.72 -3.38
CA LEU A 55 -0.97 -2.48 -4.78
C LEU A 55 -1.19 -1.00 -5.09
N ALA A 56 -1.69 -0.26 -4.11
CA ALA A 56 -2.03 1.15 -4.27
C ALA A 56 -1.54 1.97 -3.09
N PHE A 57 -1.31 3.25 -3.33
CA PHE A 57 -1.06 4.24 -2.29
C PHE A 57 -2.27 5.15 -2.15
N ILE A 58 -2.83 5.19 -0.95
CA ILE A 58 -3.92 6.11 -0.57
C ILE A 58 -3.29 7.31 0.14
N ASN A 59 -3.58 8.53 -0.31
CA ASN A 59 -3.30 9.74 0.44
C ASN A 59 -4.59 10.26 1.06
N ASN A 60 -4.57 10.64 2.34
CA ASN A 60 -5.72 11.23 3.02
C ASN A 60 -5.32 12.51 3.76
N GLU A 61 -4.70 13.43 3.02
CA GLU A 61 -4.32 14.73 3.56
C GLU A 61 -5.50 15.70 3.44
N LEU A 62 -5.80 16.43 4.52
CA LEU A 62 -6.91 17.39 4.57
C LEU A 62 -6.86 18.40 3.42
N ALA A 63 -5.65 18.82 3.01
CA ALA A 63 -5.46 19.80 1.93
C ALA A 63 -5.75 19.26 0.52
N THR A 64 -5.63 17.95 0.29
CA THR A 64 -5.77 17.35 -1.05
C THR A 64 -6.94 16.37 -1.18
N GLY A 65 -7.60 16.03 -0.07
CA GLY A 65 -8.67 15.02 -0.02
C GLY A 65 -8.14 13.58 -0.11
N LYS A 66 -9.05 12.60 0.01
CA LYS A 66 -8.71 11.17 -0.14
C LYS A 66 -8.43 10.90 -1.63
N THR A 67 -7.20 10.52 -1.94
CA THR A 67 -6.77 10.18 -3.31
C THR A 67 -6.07 8.84 -3.33
N ILE A 68 -6.02 8.21 -4.49
CA ILE A 68 -5.38 6.90 -4.70
C ILE A 68 -4.55 6.88 -5.98
N ARG A 69 -3.41 6.20 -5.94
CA ARG A 69 -2.55 5.96 -7.10
C ARG A 69 -1.96 4.57 -7.08
N TYR A 70 -1.51 4.11 -8.24
CA TYR A 70 -0.81 2.84 -8.36
C TYR A 70 0.52 2.85 -7.57
N LEU A 71 0.75 1.81 -6.77
CA LEU A 71 2.01 1.58 -6.06
C LEU A 71 2.12 0.09 -5.68
N ASN A 72 2.49 -0.74 -6.63
CA ASN A 72 2.61 -2.18 -6.41
C ASN A 72 3.96 -2.54 -5.82
N VAL A 73 3.96 -3.37 -4.78
CA VAL A 73 5.15 -3.85 -4.09
C VAL A 73 6.14 -4.53 -5.04
N GLU A 74 5.63 -5.24 -6.05
CA GLU A 74 6.43 -5.94 -7.06
C GLU A 74 7.21 -4.98 -7.97
N ASP A 75 6.75 -3.73 -8.09
CA ASP A 75 7.41 -2.70 -8.91
C ASP A 75 8.33 -1.79 -8.08
N LEU A 76 8.44 -2.02 -6.76
CA LEU A 76 9.25 -1.20 -5.86
C LEU A 76 10.73 -1.64 -5.87
N PRO A 77 11.68 -0.71 -5.60
CA PRO A 77 13.10 -1.05 -5.53
C PRO A 77 13.37 -2.22 -4.58
N GLU A 78 14.14 -3.22 -4.97
CA GLU A 78 14.50 -4.36 -4.10
C GLU A 78 15.47 -3.95 -2.97
N ASP A 79 16.23 -2.87 -3.17
CA ASP A 79 17.09 -2.30 -2.14
C ASP A 79 16.22 -1.61 -1.05
N PRO A 80 16.31 -2.04 0.22
CA PRO A 80 15.46 -1.51 1.29
C PRO A 80 15.61 0.00 1.50
N ILE A 81 16.83 0.55 1.34
CA ILE A 81 17.08 1.98 1.55
C ILE A 81 16.44 2.80 0.42
N LYS A 82 16.64 2.41 -0.83
CA LYS A 82 15.99 3.06 -1.99
C LYS A 82 14.47 2.98 -1.89
N ARG A 83 13.93 1.85 -1.45
CA ARG A 83 12.48 1.69 -1.26
C ARG A 83 11.96 2.62 -0.16
N LEU A 84 12.63 2.69 0.99
CA LEU A 84 12.28 3.63 2.05
C LEU A 84 12.39 5.10 1.59
N LYS A 85 13.44 5.46 0.82
CA LYS A 85 13.56 6.81 0.21
C LYS A 85 12.35 7.13 -0.67
N LEU A 86 11.91 6.19 -1.51
CA LEU A 86 10.71 6.35 -2.33
C LEU A 86 9.45 6.50 -1.46
N LEU A 87 9.25 5.66 -0.44
CA LEU A 87 8.05 5.76 0.42
C LEU A 87 8.00 7.10 1.16
N PHE A 88 9.14 7.61 1.66
CA PHE A 88 9.18 8.92 2.32
C PHE A 88 9.05 10.11 1.35
N SER A 89 9.35 9.94 0.06
CA SER A 89 9.05 11.00 -0.93
C SER A 89 7.56 11.09 -1.26
N LEU A 90 6.81 9.99 -1.07
CA LEU A 90 5.37 9.93 -1.29
C LEU A 90 4.55 10.49 -0.13
N ARG A 91 5.05 10.36 1.10
CA ARG A 91 4.44 10.89 2.33
C ARG A 91 5.52 11.11 3.40
N GLN A 92 5.46 12.24 4.08
CA GLN A 92 6.48 12.65 5.05
C GLN A 92 6.50 11.82 6.35
N SER A 93 5.33 11.33 6.78
CA SER A 93 5.18 10.53 8.00
C SER A 93 4.34 9.28 7.74
N TRP A 94 4.71 8.17 8.37
CA TRP A 94 4.05 6.89 8.18
C TRP A 94 3.77 6.19 9.50
N GLU A 95 2.58 5.60 9.59
CA GLU A 95 2.33 4.52 10.54
C GLU A 95 3.09 3.26 10.10
N GLU A 96 3.53 2.46 11.07
CA GLU A 96 4.26 1.20 10.82
C GLU A 96 3.42 0.23 9.97
N SER A 97 2.15 0.02 10.32
CA SER A 97 1.20 -0.84 9.59
C SER A 97 1.01 -0.39 8.14
N ALA A 98 0.85 0.92 7.93
CA ALA A 98 0.69 1.50 6.61
C ALA A 98 1.95 1.35 5.75
N MET A 99 3.15 1.44 6.32
CA MET A 99 4.40 1.22 5.59
C MET A 99 4.67 -0.26 5.32
N GLN A 100 4.32 -1.13 6.28
CA GLN A 100 4.58 -2.58 6.23
C GLN A 100 4.05 -3.22 4.94
N GLN A 101 2.89 -2.79 4.44
CA GLN A 101 2.29 -3.36 3.22
C GLN A 101 3.20 -3.30 1.97
N TYR A 102 4.20 -2.40 1.97
CA TYR A 102 5.17 -2.23 0.88
C TYR A 102 6.53 -2.88 1.16
N LEU A 103 6.67 -3.54 2.31
CA LEU A 103 7.92 -4.16 2.77
C LEU A 103 7.77 -5.65 3.05
N ASN A 104 6.56 -6.23 2.94
CA ASN A 104 6.30 -7.63 3.29
C ASN A 104 7.16 -8.65 2.50
N ASP A 105 7.50 -8.33 1.25
CA ASP A 105 8.40 -9.13 0.40
C ASP A 105 9.86 -9.07 0.87
N LEU A 106 10.33 -7.94 1.39
CA LEU A 106 11.68 -7.78 1.95
C LEU A 106 11.78 -8.23 3.41
N CYS A 107 10.67 -8.15 4.14
CA CYS A 107 10.56 -8.39 5.57
C CYS A 107 9.47 -9.43 5.85
N PRO A 108 9.75 -10.73 5.68
CA PRO A 108 8.73 -11.78 5.79
C PRO A 108 8.22 -11.99 7.23
N THR A 109 8.85 -11.35 8.21
CA THR A 109 8.43 -11.42 9.62
C THR A 109 8.40 -10.04 10.24
N LYS A 110 7.56 -9.88 11.28
CA LYS A 110 7.53 -8.66 12.10
C LYS A 110 8.90 -8.33 12.71
N ARG A 111 9.72 -9.35 13.01
CA ARG A 111 11.07 -9.13 13.52
C ARG A 111 11.97 -8.47 12.47
N HIS A 112 11.99 -8.97 11.23
CA HIS A 112 12.77 -8.37 10.14
C HIS A 112 12.32 -6.93 9.87
N LEU A 113 11.01 -6.69 9.86
CA LEU A 113 10.44 -5.35 9.71
C LEU A 113 10.94 -4.42 10.82
N ASN A 114 10.83 -4.83 12.09
CA ASN A 114 11.26 -4.04 13.23
C ASN A 114 12.75 -3.71 13.17
N GLU A 115 13.58 -4.70 12.83
CA GLU A 115 15.04 -4.51 12.69
C GLU A 115 15.34 -3.49 11.58
N LEU A 116 14.70 -3.61 10.41
CA LEU A 116 14.86 -2.67 9.30
C LEU A 116 14.45 -1.25 9.73
N LEU A 117 13.25 -1.08 10.29
CA LEU A 117 12.73 0.23 10.66
C LEU A 117 13.53 0.88 11.79
N MET A 118 13.93 0.12 12.81
CA MET A 118 14.76 0.63 13.90
C MET A 118 16.14 1.04 13.42
N ASN A 119 16.72 0.32 12.46
CA ASN A 119 18.04 0.63 11.94
C ASN A 119 18.02 1.80 10.97
N CYS A 120 16.98 1.90 10.13
CA CYS A 120 16.97 2.82 8.99
C CYS A 120 16.15 4.09 9.20
N CYS A 121 15.12 4.07 10.03
CA CYS A 121 14.16 5.16 10.12
C CYS A 121 14.32 5.99 11.42
N ARG A 122 13.98 7.27 11.32
CA ARG A 122 13.72 8.14 12.47
C ARG A 122 12.28 7.97 12.92
N GLN A 123 12.05 8.00 14.22
CA GLN A 123 10.74 7.85 14.84
C GLN A 123 10.39 9.11 15.63
N THR A 124 9.11 9.47 15.61
CA THR A 124 8.52 10.46 16.52
C THR A 124 7.29 9.87 17.19
N THR A 125 6.88 10.47 18.30
CA THR A 125 5.64 10.10 18.99
C THR A 125 4.67 11.27 18.90
N THR A 126 3.44 11.01 18.46
CA THR A 126 2.39 12.04 18.43
C THR A 126 1.98 12.42 19.85
N VAL A 127 1.22 13.51 19.98
CA VAL A 127 0.62 13.92 21.27
C VAL A 127 -0.28 12.83 21.87
N ASN A 128 -0.81 11.92 21.05
CA ASN A 128 -1.66 10.81 21.46
C ASN A 128 -0.86 9.54 21.81
N GLY A 129 0.48 9.58 21.73
CA GLY A 129 1.32 8.42 22.04
C GLY A 129 1.59 7.48 20.86
N GLU A 130 1.12 7.80 19.66
CA GLU A 130 1.31 6.97 18.47
C GLU A 130 2.70 7.18 17.89
N LYS A 131 3.38 6.08 17.52
CA LYS A 131 4.70 6.15 16.90
C LYS A 131 4.57 6.31 15.38
N LEU A 132 5.27 7.29 14.84
CA LEU A 132 5.35 7.56 13.40
C LEU A 132 6.79 7.49 12.91
N LEU A 133 6.98 6.97 11.71
CA LEU A 133 8.23 6.97 10.97
C LEU A 133 8.31 8.29 10.17
N VAL A 134 9.38 9.07 10.29
CA VAL A 134 9.48 10.45 9.76
C VAL A 134 10.71 10.69 8.86
N GLY A 135 11.16 9.65 8.19
CA GLY A 135 12.29 9.68 7.26
C GLY A 135 13.42 8.74 7.67
N LEU A 136 14.44 8.68 6.81
CA LEU A 136 15.66 7.92 7.09
C LEU A 136 16.55 8.62 8.13
N LYS A 137 17.36 7.83 8.82
CA LYS A 137 18.45 8.35 9.66
C LYS A 137 19.52 9.01 8.79
N GLU A 138 20.16 10.04 9.32
CA GLU A 138 21.12 10.89 8.59
C GLU A 138 22.29 10.11 7.99
N MET A 139 22.76 9.06 8.67
CA MET A 139 23.84 8.18 8.20
C MET A 139 23.52 7.39 6.92
N LEU A 140 22.28 7.44 6.42
CA LEU A 140 21.79 6.72 5.24
C LEU A 140 21.34 7.66 4.10
N LEU A 141 21.42 8.98 4.31
CA LEU A 141 20.98 9.99 3.34
C LEU A 141 21.98 10.13 2.19
#